data_AF-A0A1V4YYE0-F1
#
_entry.id   AF-A0A1V4YYE0-F1
#
_cell.length_a   1.000
_cell.length_b   1.000
_cell.length_c   1.000
_cell.angle_alpha   90.00
_cell.angle_beta   90.00
_cell.angle_gamma   90.00
#
_symmetry.space_group_name_H-M   'P 1'
#
loop_
_entity.id
_entity.type
_entity.pdbx_description
1 polymer ?
#
loop_
_entity_poly.entity_id
_entity_poly.type
_entity_poly.pdbx_seq_one_letter_code
_entity_poly.pdbx_strand_id
1 'polypeptide(L)'
;MTTDAVLHAYHILFDYLLRKAEADRLIPAIGELTGLMLDASLAQLGACPAEIRDQCVRNVAFFAVAKSLLGESVSGIPSAARDLADEEIALIEAHQGFEESPIFGVTEDYSQYVPRGHYTRSEALKTYFRAMMWYGRIPFYLYKQTPGVKEPDVEHTRQAIMITLALNGRAFELWKLVYDPTVFFVGETDDLSIYDYRGLVREVFGETVTLADLNDDGRIVAFIEKAAKLRSPKIESTLVYEGQPYDITKGFRFMGQRFIPDSYMFQNLVHDKVYGRMFPAGLDVMAVLGSKRAYDILDGMGETKFPDYQKQFDLLEAEFAALEADTWAQNLYWGWLYCLLALLNKKGDGYPAFMKSEAWADKELDTALGSWAELRHDTILYAKQSYTRKTSMPLEKDTRGYVEPNPELYGRLAALAQMTYDGLKARGLLIGEFDPKLSGLHDLLLRLKAIAEKELSGTPLDGDDYRYIKNIGETLEYLTTFAPETAGAISNEADAKMAVIADVHTDSNSEQVLEVAVGNPLHLFVIVPVDGVLTLTQGAAFSYYEFRHPMSDRLTDEAWQSLLESGRAPGQPAWTKSFVG
;
A
#
# COMPACT_ATOMS: atom_id res chain seq x y z
N MET A 1 14.03 -11.91 22.02
CA MET A 1 12.96 -11.70 21.03
C MET A 1 12.80 -10.20 20.85
N THR A 2 12.97 -9.68 19.64
CA THR A 2 12.88 -8.24 19.34
C THR A 2 11.49 -7.85 18.87
N THR A 3 11.22 -6.54 18.83
CA THR A 3 9.99 -5.98 18.23
C THR A 3 9.99 -6.13 16.71
N ASP A 4 11.17 -5.95 16.08
CA ASP A 4 11.42 -6.13 14.65
C ASP A 4 10.99 -7.53 14.17
N ALA A 5 11.38 -8.57 14.91
CA ALA A 5 11.13 -9.96 14.55
C ALA A 5 9.65 -10.37 14.58
N VAL A 6 8.78 -9.69 15.34
CA VAL A 6 7.33 -9.95 15.29
C VAL A 6 6.61 -9.13 14.24
N LEU A 7 7.09 -7.92 13.96
CA LEU A 7 6.56 -7.08 12.88
C LEU A 7 6.79 -7.78 11.54
N HIS A 8 8.04 -8.21 11.28
CA HIS A 8 8.39 -9.01 10.11
C HIS A 8 7.60 -10.33 10.02
N ALA A 9 7.25 -10.96 11.14
CA ALA A 9 6.46 -12.20 11.14
C ALA A 9 4.97 -11.98 10.85
N TYR A 10 4.39 -10.85 11.30
CA TYR A 10 3.02 -10.47 10.94
C TYR A 10 2.92 -10.13 9.44
N HIS A 11 3.86 -9.31 8.98
CA HIS A 11 4.11 -8.95 7.60
C HIS A 11 4.15 -10.17 6.68
N ILE A 12 4.95 -11.20 7.02
CA ILE A 12 5.02 -12.46 6.26
C ILE A 12 3.66 -13.19 6.14
N LEU A 13 2.84 -13.17 7.20
CA LEU A 13 1.50 -13.75 7.11
C LEU A 13 0.59 -12.91 6.19
N PHE A 14 0.61 -11.58 6.32
CA PHE A 14 -0.16 -10.66 5.47
C PHE A 14 0.15 -10.92 3.99
N ASP A 15 1.42 -11.13 3.64
CA ASP A 15 1.78 -11.35 2.24
C ASP A 15 1.09 -12.54 1.63
N TYR A 16 1.41 -13.72 2.14
CA TYR A 16 0.96 -14.95 1.54
C TYR A 16 -0.57 -14.98 1.57
N LEU A 17 -1.22 -14.33 2.54
CA LEU A 17 -2.66 -14.08 2.56
C LEU A 17 -3.15 -13.31 1.33
N LEU A 18 -2.71 -12.06 1.12
CA LEU A 18 -3.20 -11.29 -0.02
C LEU A 18 -2.72 -11.87 -1.36
N ARG A 19 -1.47 -12.34 -1.48
CA ARG A 19 -0.94 -12.97 -2.71
C ARG A 19 -1.83 -14.13 -3.13
N LYS A 20 -2.26 -14.93 -2.16
CA LYS A 20 -3.12 -16.10 -2.37
C LYS A 20 -4.57 -15.71 -2.63
N ALA A 21 -5.10 -14.67 -1.98
CA ALA A 21 -6.42 -14.12 -2.30
C ALA A 21 -6.47 -13.54 -3.73
N GLU A 22 -5.42 -12.88 -4.17
CA GLU A 22 -5.27 -12.39 -5.55
C GLU A 22 -5.27 -13.56 -6.54
N ALA A 23 -4.34 -14.50 -6.39
CA ALA A 23 -4.21 -15.64 -7.30
C ALA A 23 -5.46 -16.53 -7.35
N ASP A 24 -6.08 -16.86 -6.20
CA ASP A 24 -7.20 -17.81 -6.14
C ASP A 24 -8.56 -17.14 -6.39
N ARG A 25 -8.71 -15.83 -6.17
CA ARG A 25 -10.01 -15.12 -6.20
C ARG A 25 -10.02 -13.89 -7.09
N LEU A 26 -9.12 -12.93 -6.88
CA LEU A 26 -9.24 -11.61 -7.52
C LEU A 26 -8.83 -11.64 -8.99
N ILE A 27 -7.81 -12.42 -9.35
CA ILE A 27 -7.35 -12.61 -10.75
C ILE A 27 -8.45 -13.29 -11.60
N PRO A 28 -9.04 -14.44 -11.19
CA PRO A 28 -10.20 -14.99 -11.89
C PRO A 28 -11.39 -14.03 -11.97
N ALA A 29 -11.67 -13.28 -10.88
CA ALA A 29 -12.81 -12.36 -10.83
C ALA A 29 -12.64 -11.15 -11.76
N ILE A 30 -11.44 -10.56 -11.85
CA ILE A 30 -11.19 -9.41 -12.72
C ILE A 30 -11.15 -9.83 -14.20
N GLY A 31 -10.72 -11.05 -14.53
CA GLY A 31 -10.83 -11.62 -15.88
C GLY A 31 -12.29 -11.80 -16.32
N GLU A 32 -13.09 -12.50 -15.49
CA GLU A 32 -14.53 -12.68 -15.75
C GLU A 32 -15.25 -11.32 -15.86
N LEU A 33 -14.94 -10.36 -14.97
CA LEU A 33 -15.49 -9.01 -14.99
C LEU A 33 -15.11 -8.26 -16.27
N THR A 34 -13.83 -8.29 -16.66
CA THR A 34 -13.34 -7.58 -17.84
C THR A 34 -13.95 -8.13 -19.13
N GLY A 35 -14.14 -9.45 -19.22
CA GLY A 35 -14.91 -10.07 -20.29
C GLY A 35 -16.35 -9.56 -20.35
N LEU A 36 -17.09 -9.63 -19.23
CA LEU A 36 -18.48 -9.18 -19.17
C LEU A 36 -18.65 -7.69 -19.46
N MET A 37 -17.71 -6.84 -19.03
CA MET A 37 -17.75 -5.40 -19.29
C MET A 37 -17.38 -5.05 -20.74
N LEU A 38 -16.49 -5.79 -21.38
CA LEU A 38 -16.21 -5.66 -22.81
C LEU A 38 -17.43 -6.06 -23.65
N ASP A 39 -18.04 -7.21 -23.34
CA ASP A 39 -19.27 -7.69 -24.02
C ASP A 39 -20.44 -6.70 -23.82
N ALA A 40 -20.61 -6.17 -22.61
CA ALA A 40 -21.62 -5.14 -22.33
C ALA A 40 -21.33 -3.83 -23.09
N SER A 41 -20.06 -3.42 -23.21
CA SER A 41 -19.67 -2.22 -23.97
C SER A 41 -19.87 -2.40 -25.48
N LEU A 42 -19.62 -3.61 -26.02
CA LEU A 42 -19.94 -3.96 -27.40
C LEU A 42 -21.46 -3.96 -27.65
N ALA A 43 -22.26 -4.47 -26.71
CA ALA A 43 -23.72 -4.40 -26.77
C ALA A 43 -24.23 -2.95 -26.70
N GLN A 44 -23.63 -2.11 -25.85
CA GLN A 44 -23.93 -0.68 -25.82
C GLN A 44 -23.58 0.00 -27.14
N LEU A 45 -22.38 -0.22 -27.70
CA LEU A 45 -21.96 0.33 -28.99
C LEU A 45 -22.89 -0.10 -30.15
N GLY A 46 -23.43 -1.32 -30.11
CA GLY A 46 -24.43 -1.80 -31.08
C GLY A 46 -25.80 -1.11 -30.97
N ALA A 47 -26.13 -0.51 -29.83
CA ALA A 47 -27.37 0.23 -29.56
C ALA A 47 -27.16 1.76 -29.41
N CYS A 48 -25.93 2.24 -29.66
CA CYS A 48 -25.51 3.60 -29.36
C CYS A 48 -26.04 4.61 -30.41
N PRO A 49 -26.62 5.76 -29.99
CA PRO A 49 -26.89 6.89 -30.88
C PRO A 49 -25.64 7.33 -31.66
N ALA A 50 -25.82 7.95 -32.82
CA ALA A 50 -24.70 8.37 -33.66
C ALA A 50 -23.84 9.45 -32.99
N GLU A 51 -24.48 10.28 -32.18
CA GLU A 51 -23.97 11.47 -31.50
C GLU A 51 -22.97 11.12 -30.37
N ILE A 52 -23.21 10.03 -29.63
CA ILE A 52 -22.35 9.56 -28.53
C ILE A 52 -21.55 8.30 -28.89
N ARG A 53 -21.45 8.00 -30.21
CA ARG A 53 -20.84 6.76 -30.71
C ARG A 53 -19.34 6.68 -30.43
N ASP A 54 -18.64 7.80 -30.39
CA ASP A 54 -17.20 7.85 -30.09
C ASP A 54 -16.93 7.41 -28.64
N GLN A 55 -17.72 7.89 -27.69
CA GLN A 55 -17.65 7.49 -26.28
C GLN A 55 -18.02 6.01 -26.09
N CYS A 56 -18.94 5.47 -26.90
CA CYS A 56 -19.20 4.03 -26.96
C CYS A 56 -18.01 3.23 -27.53
N VAL A 57 -17.24 3.78 -28.48
CA VAL A 57 -16.00 3.17 -29.02
C VAL A 57 -14.87 3.19 -27.98
N ARG A 58 -14.67 4.32 -27.29
CA ARG A 58 -13.65 4.47 -26.24
C ARG A 58 -13.90 3.55 -25.04
N ASN A 59 -15.15 3.34 -24.62
CA ASN A 59 -15.48 2.32 -23.61
C ASN A 59 -15.10 0.90 -24.06
N VAL A 60 -15.28 0.54 -25.34
CA VAL A 60 -14.82 -0.75 -25.88
C VAL A 60 -13.29 -0.83 -25.87
N ALA A 61 -12.59 0.25 -26.22
CA ALA A 61 -11.14 0.31 -26.14
C ALA A 61 -10.63 0.16 -24.69
N PHE A 62 -11.23 0.85 -23.71
CA PHE A 62 -10.88 0.80 -22.29
C PHE A 62 -10.90 -0.61 -21.70
N PHE A 63 -11.93 -1.41 -22.01
CA PHE A 63 -11.99 -2.82 -21.58
C PHE A 63 -11.18 -3.77 -22.48
N ALA A 64 -10.92 -3.41 -23.75
CA ALA A 64 -10.01 -4.15 -24.62
C ALA A 64 -8.55 -4.07 -24.11
N VAL A 65 -8.08 -2.87 -23.72
CA VAL A 65 -6.77 -2.66 -23.07
C VAL A 65 -6.67 -3.55 -21.85
N ALA A 66 -7.60 -3.43 -20.88
CA ALA A 66 -7.59 -4.25 -19.68
C ALA A 66 -7.56 -5.76 -19.96
N LYS A 67 -8.34 -6.24 -20.95
CA LYS A 67 -8.38 -7.65 -21.34
C LYS A 67 -7.04 -8.14 -21.92
N SER A 68 -6.39 -7.32 -22.75
CA SER A 68 -5.07 -7.63 -23.30
C SER A 68 -3.99 -7.60 -22.20
N LEU A 69 -4.04 -6.64 -21.28
CA LEU A 69 -3.10 -6.54 -20.16
C LEU A 69 -3.18 -7.73 -19.21
N LEU A 70 -4.37 -8.33 -19.05
CA LEU A 70 -4.60 -9.60 -18.34
C LEU A 70 -4.02 -10.84 -19.07
N GLY A 71 -3.59 -10.70 -20.33
CA GLY A 71 -3.08 -11.77 -21.18
C GLY A 71 -4.16 -12.51 -21.99
N GLU A 72 -5.39 -11.98 -22.05
CA GLU A 72 -6.49 -12.58 -22.80
C GLU A 72 -6.62 -12.01 -24.22
N SER A 73 -6.92 -12.88 -25.20
CA SER A 73 -7.03 -12.44 -26.60
C SER A 73 -8.29 -11.61 -26.86
N VAL A 74 -8.11 -10.40 -27.41
CA VAL A 74 -9.21 -9.50 -27.76
C VAL A 74 -9.63 -9.70 -29.22
N SER A 75 -10.88 -10.11 -29.44
CA SER A 75 -11.48 -10.31 -30.76
C SER A 75 -12.89 -9.73 -30.82
N GLY A 76 -13.49 -9.64 -32.02
CA GLY A 76 -14.86 -9.11 -32.20
C GLY A 76 -15.01 -7.58 -32.11
N ILE A 77 -14.02 -6.86 -31.56
CA ILE A 77 -14.05 -5.39 -31.47
C ILE A 77 -13.91 -4.71 -32.85
N PRO A 78 -14.53 -3.52 -33.08
CA PRO A 78 -14.34 -2.71 -34.29
C PRO A 78 -12.89 -2.19 -34.42
N SER A 79 -12.46 -1.84 -35.65
CA SER A 79 -11.10 -1.31 -35.89
C SER A 79 -10.82 -0.07 -35.04
N ALA A 80 -11.68 0.95 -35.05
CA ALA A 80 -11.44 2.18 -34.27
C ALA A 80 -11.30 1.95 -32.74
N ALA A 81 -11.88 0.87 -32.19
CA ALA A 81 -11.67 0.49 -30.78
C ALA A 81 -10.38 -0.33 -30.58
N ARG A 82 -9.94 -1.05 -31.61
CA ARG A 82 -8.67 -1.76 -31.66
C ARG A 82 -7.50 -0.81 -31.83
N ASP A 83 -7.56 0.08 -32.79
CA ASP A 83 -6.49 1.01 -33.15
C ASP A 83 -6.10 1.84 -31.90
N LEU A 84 -7.11 2.40 -31.20
CA LEU A 84 -6.95 3.07 -29.90
C LEU A 84 -6.38 2.18 -28.78
N ALA A 85 -6.81 0.91 -28.69
CA ALA A 85 -6.36 0.00 -27.64
C ALA A 85 -4.94 -0.51 -27.87
N ASP A 86 -4.58 -0.82 -29.12
CA ASP A 86 -3.25 -1.30 -29.52
C ASP A 86 -2.22 -0.16 -29.37
N GLU A 87 -2.59 1.11 -29.60
CA GLU A 87 -1.77 2.30 -29.29
C GLU A 87 -1.57 2.50 -27.77
N GLU A 88 -2.63 2.41 -26.97
CA GLU A 88 -2.57 2.54 -25.51
C GLU A 88 -1.72 1.42 -24.86
N ILE A 89 -1.87 0.18 -25.34
CA ILE A 89 -1.05 -0.96 -24.89
C ILE A 89 0.43 -0.71 -25.20
N ALA A 90 0.77 -0.13 -26.35
CA ALA A 90 2.16 0.16 -26.70
C ALA A 90 2.82 1.17 -25.74
N LEU A 91 2.08 2.18 -25.26
CA LEU A 91 2.57 3.10 -24.22
C LEU A 91 2.75 2.38 -22.87
N ILE A 92 1.77 1.55 -22.48
CA ILE A 92 1.80 0.76 -21.25
C ILE A 92 2.93 -0.27 -21.24
N GLU A 93 3.30 -0.86 -22.37
CA GLU A 93 4.43 -1.79 -22.48
C GLU A 93 5.79 -1.08 -22.62
N ALA A 94 5.82 0.17 -23.09
CA ALA A 94 7.06 0.94 -23.24
C ALA A 94 7.54 1.57 -21.92
N HIS A 95 6.63 1.85 -20.98
CA HIS A 95 6.91 2.41 -19.64
C HIS A 95 7.61 3.80 -19.61
N GLN A 96 7.54 4.59 -20.68
CA GLN A 96 8.40 5.77 -20.90
C GLN A 96 7.96 7.07 -20.17
N GLY A 97 7.44 6.96 -18.95
CA GLY A 97 7.04 8.13 -18.16
C GLY A 97 5.80 8.82 -18.73
N PHE A 98 5.82 10.16 -18.83
CA PHE A 98 4.66 10.98 -19.17
C PHE A 98 4.41 11.07 -20.69
N GLU A 99 3.28 10.54 -21.15
CA GLU A 99 2.77 10.70 -22.53
C GLU A 99 1.24 10.92 -22.54
N GLU A 100 0.66 11.33 -23.66
CA GLU A 100 -0.80 11.53 -23.81
C GLU A 100 -1.53 10.23 -24.20
N SER A 101 -2.54 9.84 -23.41
CA SER A 101 -3.36 8.66 -23.69
C SER A 101 -4.22 8.84 -24.95
N PRO A 102 -4.16 7.93 -25.95
CA PRO A 102 -5.01 7.99 -27.14
C PRO A 102 -6.50 7.80 -26.81
N ILE A 103 -6.83 7.03 -25.76
CA ILE A 103 -8.22 6.80 -25.37
C ILE A 103 -8.81 8.01 -24.61
N PHE A 104 -8.02 8.73 -23.81
CA PHE A 104 -8.52 9.78 -22.89
C PHE A 104 -8.12 11.22 -23.26
N GLY A 105 -7.08 11.43 -24.06
CA GLY A 105 -6.58 12.78 -24.41
C GLY A 105 -6.03 13.55 -23.20
N VAL A 106 -5.39 12.84 -22.27
CA VAL A 106 -4.80 13.37 -21.03
C VAL A 106 -3.44 12.72 -20.77
N THR A 107 -2.55 13.42 -20.09
CA THR A 107 -1.21 12.92 -19.75
C THR A 107 -1.26 11.89 -18.61
N GLU A 108 -0.62 10.74 -18.82
CA GLU A 108 -0.51 9.64 -17.84
C GLU A 108 0.96 9.24 -17.65
N ASP A 109 1.33 8.75 -16.46
CA ASP A 109 2.67 8.25 -16.14
C ASP A 109 2.75 6.74 -16.43
N TYR A 110 3.19 6.39 -17.63
CA TYR A 110 3.36 5.00 -18.05
C TYR A 110 4.47 4.25 -17.29
N SER A 111 5.36 4.95 -16.56
CA SER A 111 6.32 4.28 -15.65
C SER A 111 5.63 3.57 -14.49
N GLN A 112 4.41 3.97 -14.13
CA GLN A 112 3.63 3.33 -13.05
C GLN A 112 3.25 1.89 -13.37
N TYR A 113 3.20 1.51 -14.65
CA TYR A 113 2.74 0.20 -15.10
C TYR A 113 3.84 -0.87 -15.02
N VAL A 114 5.07 -0.51 -14.63
CA VAL A 114 6.17 -1.45 -14.35
C VAL A 114 5.79 -2.32 -13.13
N PRO A 115 5.61 -3.65 -13.30
CA PRO A 115 5.27 -4.55 -12.19
C PRO A 115 6.43 -4.66 -11.19
N ARG A 116 6.16 -4.36 -9.93
CA ARG A 116 7.15 -4.26 -8.85
C ARG A 116 6.63 -4.81 -7.52
N GLY A 117 7.50 -4.91 -6.52
CA GLY A 117 7.27 -5.73 -5.31
C GLY A 117 6.86 -7.17 -5.67
N HIS A 118 5.90 -7.74 -4.94
CA HIS A 118 5.44 -9.12 -5.17
C HIS A 118 4.78 -9.39 -6.54
N TYR A 119 4.51 -8.37 -7.36
CA TYR A 119 3.94 -8.61 -8.69
C TYR A 119 4.97 -9.15 -9.69
N THR A 120 6.27 -9.10 -9.38
CA THR A 120 7.31 -9.75 -10.22
C THR A 120 7.23 -11.28 -10.19
N ARG A 121 6.59 -11.87 -9.16
CA ARG A 121 6.76 -13.27 -8.76
C ARG A 121 6.13 -14.29 -9.72
N SER A 122 5.10 -13.91 -10.48
CA SER A 122 4.55 -14.75 -11.56
C SER A 122 3.87 -13.92 -12.65
N GLU A 123 3.79 -14.44 -13.88
CA GLU A 123 3.18 -13.70 -15.00
C GLU A 123 1.72 -13.33 -14.76
N ALA A 124 0.95 -14.16 -14.04
CA ALA A 124 -0.42 -13.85 -13.66
C ALA A 124 -0.51 -12.64 -12.72
N LEU A 125 0.46 -12.46 -11.81
CA LEU A 125 0.56 -11.29 -10.97
C LEU A 125 1.00 -10.05 -11.78
N LYS A 126 1.91 -10.18 -12.75
CA LYS A 126 2.31 -9.08 -13.65
C LYS A 126 1.16 -8.58 -14.54
N THR A 127 0.38 -9.50 -15.10
CA THR A 127 -0.77 -9.14 -15.95
C THR A 127 -1.89 -8.50 -15.12
N TYR A 128 -2.17 -9.04 -13.94
CA TYR A 128 -3.07 -8.44 -12.95
C TYR A 128 -2.64 -7.04 -12.51
N PHE A 129 -1.36 -6.83 -12.20
CA PHE A 129 -0.81 -5.53 -11.81
C PHE A 129 -1.12 -4.47 -12.86
N ARG A 130 -0.77 -4.71 -14.14
CA ARG A 130 -1.01 -3.75 -15.23
C ARG A 130 -2.49 -3.45 -15.42
N ALA A 131 -3.36 -4.46 -15.37
CA ALA A 131 -4.80 -4.27 -15.52
C ALA A 131 -5.44 -3.53 -14.33
N MET A 132 -4.98 -3.78 -13.10
CA MET A 132 -5.45 -3.06 -11.91
C MET A 132 -4.90 -1.64 -11.83
N MET A 133 -3.67 -1.39 -12.31
CA MET A 133 -3.13 -0.03 -12.46
C MET A 133 -3.91 0.76 -13.51
N TRP A 134 -4.22 0.16 -14.66
CA TRP A 134 -5.11 0.76 -15.67
C TRP A 134 -6.47 1.17 -15.07
N TYR A 135 -7.17 0.24 -14.41
CA TYR A 135 -8.46 0.53 -13.76
C TYR A 135 -8.38 1.46 -12.55
N GLY A 136 -7.20 1.55 -11.91
CA GLY A 136 -6.96 2.30 -10.67
C GLY A 136 -6.41 3.71 -10.88
N ARG A 137 -5.75 3.99 -12.01
CA ARG A 137 -5.15 5.29 -12.34
C ARG A 137 -5.98 6.12 -13.32
N ILE A 138 -6.55 5.49 -14.35
CA ILE A 138 -7.26 6.22 -15.41
C ILE A 138 -8.56 6.84 -14.89
N PRO A 139 -8.68 8.19 -14.90
CA PRO A 139 -9.84 8.90 -14.39
C PRO A 139 -10.77 9.37 -15.51
N PHE A 140 -12.05 9.06 -15.35
CA PHE A 140 -13.12 9.70 -16.11
C PHE A 140 -13.45 11.03 -15.41
N TYR A 141 -12.67 12.07 -15.71
CA TYR A 141 -12.77 13.39 -15.08
C TYR A 141 -14.16 14.02 -15.20
N LEU A 142 -14.52 14.86 -14.23
CA LEU A 142 -15.69 15.74 -14.28
C LEU A 142 -15.44 17.04 -15.05
N TYR A 143 -14.17 17.40 -15.23
CA TYR A 143 -13.74 18.65 -15.88
C TYR A 143 -12.60 18.37 -16.86
N LYS A 144 -12.55 19.12 -17.97
CA LYS A 144 -11.45 19.06 -18.94
C LYS A 144 -10.15 19.51 -18.27
N GLN A 145 -9.05 18.79 -18.49
CA GLN A 145 -7.74 19.08 -17.88
C GLN A 145 -6.99 20.25 -18.56
N THR A 146 -7.72 21.24 -19.08
CA THR A 146 -7.16 22.39 -19.78
C THR A 146 -6.66 23.44 -18.78
N PRO A 147 -5.37 23.82 -18.78
CA PRO A 147 -4.83 24.79 -17.83
C PRO A 147 -5.60 26.12 -17.82
N GLY A 148 -6.05 26.53 -16.63
CA GLY A 148 -6.79 27.78 -16.41
C GLY A 148 -8.28 27.78 -16.81
N VAL A 149 -8.83 26.67 -17.30
CA VAL A 149 -10.25 26.58 -17.73
C VAL A 149 -10.96 25.43 -17.01
N LYS A 150 -12.03 25.73 -16.28
CA LYS A 150 -12.89 24.73 -15.62
C LYS A 150 -14.13 24.43 -16.45
N GLU A 151 -13.94 23.72 -17.55
CA GLU A 151 -14.99 23.29 -18.47
C GLU A 151 -15.50 21.88 -18.10
N PRO A 152 -16.83 21.64 -17.99
CA PRO A 152 -17.37 20.32 -17.66
C PRO A 152 -17.03 19.26 -18.71
N ASP A 153 -16.47 18.12 -18.30
CA ASP A 153 -16.16 17.02 -19.21
C ASP A 153 -17.37 16.10 -19.41
N VAL A 154 -18.22 16.50 -20.35
CA VAL A 154 -19.41 15.74 -20.73
C VAL A 154 -19.07 14.37 -21.33
N GLU A 155 -17.88 14.18 -21.88
CA GLU A 155 -17.51 12.97 -22.63
C GLU A 155 -16.99 11.87 -21.71
N HIS A 156 -16.09 12.21 -20.78
CA HIS A 156 -15.67 11.30 -19.72
C HIS A 156 -16.84 10.98 -18.77
N THR A 157 -17.67 11.97 -18.44
CA THR A 157 -18.87 11.73 -17.62
C THR A 157 -19.85 10.78 -18.31
N ARG A 158 -20.09 10.93 -19.63
CA ARG A 158 -20.90 9.97 -20.42
C ARG A 158 -20.33 8.56 -20.37
N GLN A 159 -19.03 8.40 -20.59
CA GLN A 159 -18.34 7.10 -20.55
C GLN A 159 -18.51 6.42 -19.19
N ALA A 160 -18.27 7.13 -18.09
CA ALA A 160 -18.44 6.65 -16.72
C ALA A 160 -19.90 6.26 -16.39
N ILE A 161 -20.89 7.01 -16.87
CA ILE A 161 -22.30 6.65 -16.72
C ILE A 161 -22.62 5.37 -17.52
N MET A 162 -22.12 5.24 -18.74
CA MET A 162 -22.30 4.01 -19.55
C MET A 162 -21.68 2.78 -18.88
N ILE A 163 -20.47 2.91 -18.31
CA ILE A 163 -19.81 1.88 -17.48
C ILE A 163 -20.70 1.52 -16.27
N THR A 164 -21.26 2.51 -15.59
CA THR A 164 -22.14 2.33 -14.43
C THR A 164 -23.43 1.57 -14.77
N LEU A 165 -23.98 1.78 -15.97
CA LEU A 165 -25.16 1.06 -16.48
C LEU A 165 -24.82 -0.37 -16.96
N ALA A 166 -23.66 -0.56 -17.60
CA ALA A 166 -23.15 -1.86 -18.01
C ALA A 166 -22.88 -2.79 -16.81
N LEU A 167 -22.39 -2.22 -15.70
CA LEU A 167 -22.05 -2.96 -14.49
C LEU A 167 -23.30 -3.39 -13.71
N ASN A 168 -23.91 -4.50 -14.11
CA ASN A 168 -25.09 -5.09 -13.47
C ASN A 168 -24.99 -6.61 -13.32
N GLY A 169 -25.90 -7.20 -12.55
CA GLY A 169 -25.93 -8.65 -12.27
C GLY A 169 -24.57 -9.20 -11.84
N ARG A 170 -24.14 -10.28 -12.52
CA ARG A 170 -22.86 -10.96 -12.28
C ARG A 170 -21.64 -10.03 -12.36
N ALA A 171 -21.63 -9.04 -13.25
CA ALA A 171 -20.52 -8.09 -13.34
C ALA A 171 -20.42 -7.22 -12.09
N PHE A 172 -21.55 -6.78 -11.52
CA PHE A 172 -21.54 -6.03 -10.26
C PHE A 172 -21.13 -6.90 -9.06
N GLU A 173 -21.53 -8.18 -9.03
CA GLU A 173 -21.05 -9.14 -8.01
C GLU A 173 -19.53 -9.33 -8.05
N LEU A 174 -18.95 -9.47 -9.25
CA LEU A 174 -17.52 -9.62 -9.47
C LEU A 174 -16.74 -8.35 -9.12
N TRP A 175 -17.28 -7.17 -9.47
CA TRP A 175 -16.69 -5.90 -9.09
C TRP A 175 -16.62 -5.74 -7.57
N LYS A 176 -17.69 -6.12 -6.84
CA LYS A 176 -17.66 -6.17 -5.37
C LYS A 176 -16.70 -7.22 -4.82
N LEU A 177 -16.56 -8.37 -5.48
CA LEU A 177 -15.61 -9.42 -5.10
C LEU A 177 -14.15 -8.98 -5.21
N VAL A 178 -13.82 -8.03 -6.09
CA VAL A 178 -12.50 -7.39 -6.17
C VAL A 178 -12.39 -6.19 -5.22
N TYR A 179 -13.40 -5.31 -5.21
CA TYR A 179 -13.38 -4.06 -4.45
C TYR A 179 -13.47 -4.28 -2.92
N ASP A 180 -14.49 -4.97 -2.42
CA ASP A 180 -14.78 -5.07 -0.98
C ASP A 180 -13.66 -5.75 -0.14
N PRO A 181 -12.88 -6.72 -0.66
CA PRO A 181 -11.69 -7.21 0.03
C PRO A 181 -10.56 -6.17 0.12
N THR A 182 -10.25 -5.47 -0.98
CA THR A 182 -9.16 -4.48 -0.99
C THR A 182 -9.43 -3.29 -0.09
N VAL A 183 -10.71 -2.93 0.13
CA VAL A 183 -11.14 -1.95 1.15
C VAL A 183 -10.77 -2.39 2.56
N PHE A 184 -10.83 -3.69 2.86
CA PHE A 184 -10.44 -4.23 4.16
C PHE A 184 -8.92 -4.33 4.34
N PHE A 185 -8.16 -4.57 3.28
CA PHE A 185 -6.71 -4.58 3.34
C PHE A 185 -6.11 -3.17 3.47
N VAL A 186 -6.56 -2.19 2.68
CA VAL A 186 -5.91 -0.86 2.57
C VAL A 186 -6.83 0.32 2.86
N GLY A 187 -8.07 0.29 2.36
CA GLY A 187 -9.05 1.37 2.56
C GLY A 187 -9.91 1.65 1.33
N GLU A 188 -10.83 2.59 1.46
CA GLU A 188 -11.67 3.07 0.35
C GLU A 188 -10.88 3.99 -0.61
N THR A 189 -11.43 4.22 -1.80
CA THR A 189 -10.93 5.25 -2.72
C THR A 189 -11.58 6.59 -2.42
N ASP A 190 -10.77 7.65 -2.41
CA ASP A 190 -11.20 9.04 -2.28
C ASP A 190 -11.68 9.64 -3.63
N ASP A 191 -11.37 8.98 -4.76
CA ASP A 191 -12.03 9.21 -6.06
C ASP A 191 -13.53 8.88 -6.01
N LEU A 192 -14.29 9.28 -7.04
CA LEU A 192 -15.68 8.87 -7.18
C LEU A 192 -15.77 7.43 -7.71
N SER A 193 -16.62 6.63 -7.08
CA SER A 193 -16.73 5.19 -7.32
C SER A 193 -18.03 4.81 -8.03
N ILE A 194 -18.16 3.51 -8.36
CA ILE A 194 -19.42 2.91 -8.81
C ILE A 194 -20.57 3.18 -7.83
N TYR A 195 -20.33 3.18 -6.51
CA TYR A 195 -21.38 3.42 -5.53
C TYR A 195 -21.94 4.85 -5.64
N ASP A 196 -21.06 5.85 -5.81
CA ASP A 196 -21.42 7.25 -6.00
C ASP A 196 -22.20 7.46 -7.31
N TYR A 197 -21.66 6.92 -8.41
CA TYR A 197 -22.27 7.08 -9.74
C TYR A 197 -23.63 6.38 -9.84
N ARG A 198 -23.83 5.19 -9.23
CA ARG A 198 -25.15 4.53 -9.18
C ARG A 198 -26.19 5.37 -8.44
N GLY A 199 -25.80 6.12 -7.42
CA GLY A 199 -26.67 7.05 -6.70
C GLY A 199 -27.07 8.23 -7.59
N LEU A 200 -26.07 8.93 -8.15
CA LEU A 200 -26.28 10.11 -9.00
C LEU A 200 -27.03 9.79 -10.30
N VAL A 201 -26.79 8.63 -10.92
CA VAL A 201 -27.51 8.20 -12.12
C VAL A 201 -29.01 8.07 -11.82
N ARG A 202 -29.39 7.49 -10.68
CA ARG A 202 -30.80 7.44 -10.26
C ARG A 202 -31.40 8.81 -9.98
N GLU A 203 -30.62 9.72 -9.39
CA GLU A 203 -31.07 11.07 -9.04
C GLU A 203 -31.32 11.96 -10.27
N VAL A 204 -30.48 11.84 -11.32
CA VAL A 204 -30.53 12.69 -12.53
C VAL A 204 -31.32 12.04 -13.67
N PHE A 205 -31.17 10.72 -13.84
CA PHE A 205 -31.73 9.99 -14.97
C PHE A 205 -32.97 9.16 -14.61
N GLY A 206 -33.07 8.68 -13.36
CA GLY A 206 -34.15 7.83 -12.86
C GLY A 206 -33.77 6.35 -12.75
N GLU A 207 -34.73 5.49 -12.35
CA GLU A 207 -34.52 4.04 -12.19
C GLU A 207 -34.46 3.26 -13.52
N THR A 208 -34.65 3.91 -14.67
CA THR A 208 -34.54 3.28 -15.99
C THR A 208 -33.95 4.30 -16.95
N VAL A 209 -32.76 4.00 -17.46
CA VAL A 209 -31.94 4.91 -18.26
C VAL A 209 -31.54 4.20 -19.54
N THR A 210 -31.68 4.88 -20.68
CA THR A 210 -31.27 4.38 -21.99
C THR A 210 -30.04 5.14 -22.49
N LEU A 211 -29.33 4.62 -23.49
CA LEU A 211 -28.23 5.37 -24.13
C LEU A 211 -28.71 6.66 -24.80
N ALA A 212 -29.98 6.73 -25.21
CA ALA A 212 -30.57 7.95 -25.77
C ALA A 212 -30.73 9.08 -24.72
N ASP A 213 -30.95 8.73 -23.43
CA ASP A 213 -31.01 9.71 -22.34
C ASP A 213 -29.67 10.43 -22.12
N LEU A 214 -28.56 9.82 -22.51
CA LEU A 214 -27.20 10.35 -22.36
C LEU A 214 -26.82 11.34 -23.48
N ASN A 215 -27.66 11.49 -24.50
CA ASN A 215 -27.49 12.49 -25.56
C ASN A 215 -27.88 13.91 -25.12
N ASP A 216 -28.39 14.09 -23.89
CA ASP A 216 -28.73 15.39 -23.31
C ASP A 216 -27.54 15.96 -22.50
N ASP A 217 -26.73 16.81 -23.13
CA ASP A 217 -25.62 17.52 -22.48
C ASP A 217 -26.06 18.31 -21.24
N GLY A 218 -27.29 18.83 -21.21
CA GLY A 218 -27.83 19.54 -20.05
C GLY A 218 -27.99 18.62 -18.84
N ARG A 219 -28.43 17.38 -19.05
CA ARG A 219 -28.48 16.36 -17.98
C ARG A 219 -27.10 15.87 -17.57
N ILE A 220 -26.14 15.77 -18.51
CA ILE A 220 -24.75 15.42 -18.18
C ILE A 220 -24.08 16.55 -17.36
N VAL A 221 -24.26 17.82 -17.72
CA VAL A 221 -23.77 18.96 -16.91
C VAL A 221 -24.47 19.00 -15.54
N ALA A 222 -25.77 18.76 -15.46
CA ALA A 222 -26.50 18.66 -14.18
C ALA A 222 -26.02 17.47 -13.31
N PHE A 223 -25.51 16.40 -13.91
CA PHE A 223 -24.82 15.31 -13.21
C PHE A 223 -23.46 15.79 -12.68
N ILE A 224 -22.64 16.43 -13.51
CA ILE A 224 -21.33 17.00 -13.13
C ILE A 224 -21.49 17.98 -11.96
N GLU A 225 -22.49 18.87 -12.00
CA GLU A 225 -22.79 19.81 -10.92
C GLU A 225 -23.14 19.11 -9.59
N LYS A 226 -23.67 17.88 -9.61
CA LYS A 226 -23.94 17.10 -8.39
C LYS A 226 -22.69 16.32 -7.95
N ALA A 227 -22.01 15.65 -8.88
CA ALA A 227 -20.78 14.92 -8.63
C ALA A 227 -19.67 15.81 -8.05
N ALA A 228 -19.57 17.05 -8.52
CA ALA A 228 -18.62 18.04 -7.99
C ALA A 228 -18.85 18.36 -6.49
N LYS A 229 -20.07 18.19 -5.98
CA LYS A 229 -20.44 18.42 -4.57
C LYS A 229 -20.18 17.19 -3.67
N LEU A 230 -19.82 16.04 -4.22
CA LEU A 230 -19.30 14.91 -3.46
C LEU A 230 -17.85 15.18 -3.02
N ARG A 231 -17.24 14.23 -2.30
CA ARG A 231 -15.82 14.30 -1.89
C ARG A 231 -14.91 14.65 -3.07
N SER A 232 -13.82 15.34 -2.78
CA SER A 232 -12.67 15.42 -3.68
C SER A 232 -11.68 14.33 -3.28
N PRO A 233 -10.80 13.89 -4.19
CA PRO A 233 -9.57 13.22 -3.76
C PRO A 233 -8.84 14.10 -2.73
N LYS A 234 -8.23 13.46 -1.74
CA LYS A 234 -7.30 14.03 -0.77
C LYS A 234 -5.85 13.83 -1.22
N ILE A 235 -5.60 12.82 -2.07
CA ILE A 235 -4.27 12.50 -2.62
C ILE A 235 -4.32 12.65 -4.14
N GLU A 236 -3.45 13.48 -4.71
CA GLU A 236 -3.30 13.60 -6.16
C GLU A 236 -2.45 12.42 -6.67
N SER A 237 -2.99 11.71 -7.66
CA SER A 237 -2.36 10.53 -8.27
C SER A 237 -2.03 10.74 -9.76
N THR A 238 -2.27 11.93 -10.27
CA THR A 238 -2.06 12.38 -11.66
C THR A 238 -1.29 13.70 -11.67
N LEU A 239 -0.76 14.10 -12.83
CA LEU A 239 -0.01 15.35 -12.95
C LEU A 239 -0.94 16.57 -12.81
N VAL A 240 -0.63 17.48 -11.88
CA VAL A 240 -1.33 18.75 -11.67
C VAL A 240 -0.32 19.89 -11.78
N TYR A 241 -0.66 20.92 -12.56
CA TYR A 241 0.18 22.10 -12.76
C TYR A 241 -0.11 23.21 -11.73
N GLU A 242 0.91 23.96 -11.34
CA GLU A 242 0.79 25.07 -10.37
C GLU A 242 -0.34 26.05 -10.76
N GLY A 243 -1.23 26.33 -9.81
CA GLY A 243 -2.37 27.22 -10.02
C GLY A 243 -3.63 26.58 -10.63
N GLN A 244 -3.61 25.29 -11.00
CA GLN A 244 -4.85 24.53 -11.22
C GLN A 244 -5.55 24.26 -9.87
N PRO A 245 -6.89 24.31 -9.80
CA PRO A 245 -7.62 23.94 -8.59
C PRO A 245 -7.67 22.41 -8.44
N TYR A 246 -7.33 21.88 -7.26
CA TYR A 246 -7.30 20.42 -6.98
C TYR A 246 -8.58 19.68 -7.40
N ASP A 247 -9.77 20.32 -7.30
CA ASP A 247 -11.02 19.68 -7.72
C ASP A 247 -11.21 19.55 -9.25
N ILE A 248 -10.19 19.89 -10.05
CA ILE A 248 -10.07 19.53 -11.47
C ILE A 248 -9.77 18.04 -11.66
N THR A 249 -9.03 17.40 -10.74
CA THR A 249 -8.68 15.96 -10.85
C THR A 249 -9.82 15.04 -10.46
N LYS A 250 -10.90 15.60 -9.87
CA LYS A 250 -12.09 14.84 -9.46
C LYS A 250 -12.73 14.14 -10.66
N GLY A 251 -12.70 12.81 -10.63
CA GLY A 251 -13.29 11.95 -11.65
C GLY A 251 -13.84 10.65 -11.07
N PHE A 252 -14.45 9.85 -11.94
CA PHE A 252 -14.76 8.45 -11.66
C PHE A 252 -13.58 7.55 -12.00
N ARG A 253 -13.33 6.52 -11.18
CA ARG A 253 -12.40 5.43 -11.52
C ARG A 253 -13.06 4.08 -11.33
N PHE A 254 -12.77 3.13 -12.23
CA PHE A 254 -13.38 1.79 -12.19
C PHE A 254 -12.90 0.98 -10.98
N MET A 255 -11.63 1.12 -10.59
CA MET A 255 -11.03 0.51 -9.37
C MET A 255 -10.07 1.49 -8.65
N GLY A 256 -10.37 2.79 -8.64
CA GLY A 256 -9.47 3.90 -8.25
C GLY A 256 -8.57 3.69 -7.02
N GLN A 257 -7.32 4.16 -7.06
CA GLN A 257 -6.34 3.95 -5.97
C GLN A 257 -6.89 4.36 -4.58
N ARG A 258 -6.40 3.70 -3.52
CA ARG A 258 -6.97 3.83 -2.16
C ARG A 258 -6.29 4.95 -1.37
N PHE A 259 -7.06 5.61 -0.50
CA PHE A 259 -6.52 6.63 0.40
C PHE A 259 -5.66 6.00 1.51
N ILE A 260 -4.39 6.39 1.59
CA ILE A 260 -3.48 5.99 2.68
C ILE A 260 -2.94 7.22 3.43
N PRO A 261 -2.97 7.22 4.78
CA PRO A 261 -2.75 8.41 5.60
C PRO A 261 -1.35 9.03 5.48
N ASP A 262 -0.33 8.23 5.26
CA ASP A 262 1.06 8.66 5.17
C ASP A 262 1.40 9.32 3.82
N SER A 263 0.82 8.85 2.71
CA SER A 263 0.91 9.59 1.43
C SER A 263 0.15 10.93 1.50
N TYR A 264 -0.93 11.02 2.29
CA TYR A 264 -1.59 12.29 2.59
C TYR A 264 -0.72 13.22 3.45
N MET A 265 0.00 12.70 4.47
CA MET A 265 1.01 13.48 5.21
C MET A 265 2.09 14.01 4.26
N PHE A 266 2.65 13.13 3.42
CA PHE A 266 3.68 13.48 2.44
C PHE A 266 3.23 14.59 1.50
N GLN A 267 2.07 14.46 0.86
CA GLN A 267 1.54 15.49 -0.03
C GLN A 267 1.34 16.85 0.68
N ASN A 268 1.01 16.84 1.97
CA ASN A 268 0.83 18.08 2.73
C ASN A 268 2.14 18.66 3.32
N LEU A 269 3.27 17.96 3.16
CA LEU A 269 4.60 18.37 3.62
C LEU A 269 5.62 18.59 2.49
N VAL A 270 5.17 18.63 1.23
CA VAL A 270 5.99 18.94 0.04
C VAL A 270 5.56 20.25 -0.64
N HIS A 271 6.21 20.58 -1.76
CA HIS A 271 5.89 21.71 -2.66
C HIS A 271 4.37 21.84 -2.90
N ASP A 272 3.91 23.06 -3.22
CA ASP A 272 2.50 23.50 -3.17
C ASP A 272 1.93 23.69 -1.74
N LYS A 273 2.27 22.84 -0.76
CA LYS A 273 1.91 23.07 0.66
C LYS A 273 3.04 23.68 1.50
N VAL A 274 4.28 23.32 1.18
CA VAL A 274 5.54 23.70 1.83
C VAL A 274 6.50 24.15 0.73
N TYR A 275 6.62 25.47 0.53
CA TYR A 275 7.22 26.02 -0.69
C TYR A 275 8.69 25.60 -0.88
N GLY A 276 8.98 24.97 -2.02
CA GLY A 276 10.33 24.52 -2.38
C GLY A 276 10.75 23.14 -1.85
N ARG A 277 9.95 22.48 -1.01
CA ARG A 277 10.27 21.15 -0.48
C ARG A 277 9.85 20.04 -1.44
N MET A 278 10.71 19.71 -2.40
CA MET A 278 10.36 18.77 -3.50
C MET A 278 10.20 17.29 -3.08
N PHE A 279 10.58 16.92 -1.86
CA PHE A 279 10.53 15.53 -1.36
C PHE A 279 10.18 15.49 0.12
N PRO A 280 9.42 14.49 0.58
CA PRO A 280 9.28 14.16 1.99
C PRO A 280 10.46 13.29 2.47
N ALA A 281 10.43 12.89 3.74
CA ALA A 281 11.23 11.80 4.30
C ALA A 281 10.33 10.88 5.13
N GLY A 282 10.66 9.59 5.31
CA GLY A 282 9.88 8.68 6.14
C GLY A 282 9.73 9.16 7.60
N LEU A 283 10.71 9.93 8.07
CA LEU A 283 10.66 10.64 9.35
C LEU A 283 9.47 11.61 9.49
N ASP A 284 8.94 12.19 8.39
CA ASP A 284 7.76 13.07 8.44
C ASP A 284 6.54 12.30 8.97
N VAL A 285 6.35 11.05 8.53
CA VAL A 285 5.27 10.16 9.01
C VAL A 285 5.42 9.95 10.52
N MET A 286 6.61 9.57 10.96
CA MET A 286 6.87 9.29 12.37
C MET A 286 6.75 10.54 13.24
N ALA A 287 7.11 11.72 12.72
CA ALA A 287 6.98 13.00 13.41
C ALA A 287 5.50 13.41 13.56
N VAL A 288 4.69 13.34 12.50
CA VAL A 288 3.24 13.62 12.54
C VAL A 288 2.51 12.66 13.48
N LEU A 289 2.97 11.41 13.58
CA LEU A 289 2.47 10.41 14.55
C LEU A 289 3.02 10.60 15.98
N GLY A 290 3.55 11.79 16.30
CA GLY A 290 3.95 12.22 17.64
C GLY A 290 5.41 11.92 18.02
N SER A 291 6.25 11.41 17.12
CA SER A 291 7.67 11.20 17.43
C SER A 291 8.44 12.51 17.42
N LYS A 292 8.52 13.14 18.60
CA LYS A 292 9.42 14.28 18.84
C LYS A 292 10.87 13.97 18.40
N ARG A 293 11.33 12.72 18.47
CA ARG A 293 12.69 12.37 18.02
C ARG A 293 12.82 12.41 16.49
N ALA A 294 11.81 11.97 15.74
CA ALA A 294 11.83 12.12 14.28
C ALA A 294 11.83 13.61 13.89
N TYR A 295 11.04 14.44 14.59
CA TYR A 295 11.07 15.91 14.42
C TYR A 295 12.45 16.51 14.73
N ASP A 296 13.09 16.11 15.83
CA ASP A 296 14.43 16.59 16.21
C ASP A 296 15.50 16.24 15.15
N ILE A 297 15.37 15.08 14.48
CA ILE A 297 16.25 14.67 13.38
C ILE A 297 15.96 15.49 12.11
N LEU A 298 14.69 15.70 11.76
CA LEU A 298 14.27 16.55 10.63
C LEU A 298 14.77 17.99 10.78
N ASP A 299 14.73 18.57 11.98
CA ASP A 299 15.31 19.90 12.22
C ASP A 299 16.83 19.90 12.05
N GLY A 300 17.51 18.87 12.57
CA GLY A 300 18.95 18.69 12.39
C GLY A 300 19.37 18.55 10.91
N MET A 301 18.54 17.90 10.09
CA MET A 301 18.70 17.82 8.62
C MET A 301 18.38 19.15 7.92
N GLY A 302 17.47 19.95 8.48
CA GLY A 302 17.02 21.23 7.94
C GLY A 302 15.68 21.17 7.21
N GLU A 303 15.00 20.01 7.21
CA GLU A 303 13.70 19.80 6.56
C GLU A 303 12.59 20.67 7.15
N THR A 304 12.70 21.03 8.43
CA THR A 304 11.78 21.96 9.12
C THR A 304 11.88 23.42 8.64
N LYS A 305 12.92 23.77 7.89
CA LYS A 305 13.32 25.16 7.61
C LYS A 305 12.73 25.71 6.30
N PHE A 306 11.96 24.89 5.57
CA PHE A 306 11.22 25.35 4.40
C PHE A 306 10.02 26.24 4.81
N PRO A 307 9.65 27.26 4.00
CA PRO A 307 8.47 28.08 4.25
C PRO A 307 7.19 27.24 4.43
N ASP A 308 6.37 27.67 5.40
CA ASP A 308 5.12 27.02 5.82
C ASP A 308 5.22 25.58 6.37
N TYR A 309 6.39 24.92 6.42
CA TYR A 309 6.54 23.55 6.96
C TYR A 309 5.90 23.38 8.33
N GLN A 310 6.32 24.19 9.33
CA GLN A 310 5.76 24.14 10.69
C GLN A 310 4.23 24.27 10.69
N LYS A 311 3.67 25.14 9.83
CA LYS A 311 2.23 25.40 9.79
C LYS A 311 1.45 24.19 9.26
N GLN A 312 1.99 23.47 8.28
CA GLN A 312 1.37 22.23 7.79
C GLN A 312 1.59 21.07 8.76
N PHE A 313 2.79 20.99 9.36
CA PHE A 313 3.12 20.01 10.38
C PHE A 313 2.18 20.12 11.60
N ASP A 314 2.00 21.31 12.17
CA ASP A 314 1.12 21.57 13.32
C ASP A 314 -0.34 21.18 13.02
N LEU A 315 -0.80 21.34 11.76
CA LEU A 315 -2.13 20.94 11.33
C LEU A 315 -2.27 19.41 11.23
N LEU A 316 -1.27 18.74 10.67
CA LEU A 316 -1.24 17.28 10.55
C LEU A 316 -1.09 16.59 11.91
N GLU A 317 -0.18 17.05 12.76
CA GLU A 317 -0.01 16.53 14.13
C GLU A 317 -1.34 16.67 14.91
N ALA A 318 -2.02 17.81 14.79
CA ALA A 318 -3.33 18.01 15.41
C ALA A 318 -4.46 17.15 14.80
N GLU A 319 -4.48 16.92 13.47
CA GLU A 319 -5.45 16.02 12.82
C GLU A 319 -5.24 14.57 13.28
N PHE A 320 -4.00 14.06 13.25
CA PHE A 320 -3.69 12.67 13.58
C PHE A 320 -3.73 12.37 15.08
N ALA A 321 -3.39 13.33 15.95
CA ALA A 321 -3.53 13.19 17.40
C ALA A 321 -5.01 13.23 17.87
N ALA A 322 -5.94 13.71 17.03
CA ALA A 322 -7.38 13.73 17.32
C ALA A 322 -8.14 12.49 16.82
N LEU A 323 -7.44 11.48 16.27
CA LEU A 323 -8.06 10.27 15.74
C LEU A 323 -8.41 9.25 16.82
N GLU A 324 -9.69 8.90 16.90
CA GLU A 324 -10.22 7.87 17.79
C GLU A 324 -9.77 6.45 17.39
N ALA A 325 -9.74 5.54 18.37
CA ALA A 325 -9.26 4.16 18.18
C ALA A 325 -10.02 3.39 17.08
N ASP A 326 -11.32 3.66 16.90
CA ASP A 326 -12.13 3.04 15.85
C ASP A 326 -11.69 3.48 14.44
N THR A 327 -11.14 4.69 14.28
CA THR A 327 -10.58 5.16 13.01
C THR A 327 -9.24 4.49 12.71
N TRP A 328 -8.44 4.20 13.74
CA TRP A 328 -7.23 3.39 13.59
C TRP A 328 -7.54 1.92 13.28
N ALA A 329 -8.65 1.39 13.78
CA ALA A 329 -9.11 0.01 13.53
C ALA A 329 -9.97 -0.15 12.26
N GLN A 330 -10.05 0.85 11.36
CA GLN A 330 -10.97 0.83 10.22
C GLN A 330 -10.62 -0.24 9.15
N ASN A 331 -9.33 -0.53 8.95
CA ASN A 331 -8.80 -1.52 8.01
C ASN A 331 -7.39 -1.97 8.44
N LEU A 332 -6.82 -2.97 7.75
CA LEU A 332 -5.54 -3.56 8.18
C LEU A 332 -4.33 -2.61 8.03
N TYR A 333 -4.31 -1.73 7.03
CA TYR A 333 -3.24 -0.74 6.84
C TYR A 333 -3.16 0.26 8.00
N TRP A 334 -4.30 0.82 8.39
CA TRP A 334 -4.39 1.74 9.52
C TRP A 334 -4.09 1.04 10.84
N GLY A 335 -4.55 -0.20 11.01
CA GLY A 335 -4.24 -1.00 12.19
C GLY A 335 -2.75 -1.34 12.33
N TRP A 336 -2.04 -1.53 11.21
CA TRP A 336 -0.59 -1.71 11.19
C TRP A 336 0.15 -0.42 11.55
N LEU A 337 -0.19 0.70 10.92
CA LEU A 337 0.39 2.00 11.25
C LEU A 337 0.16 2.35 12.73
N TYR A 338 -1.02 2.03 13.26
CA TYR A 338 -1.35 2.17 14.68
C TYR A 338 -0.50 1.29 15.61
N CYS A 339 -0.02 0.12 15.19
CA CYS A 339 0.95 -0.65 15.96
C CYS A 339 2.27 0.13 16.14
N LEU A 340 2.75 0.80 15.09
CA LEU A 340 4.06 1.47 15.08
C LEU A 340 4.15 2.63 16.07
N LEU A 341 3.04 3.29 16.41
CA LEU A 341 3.00 4.36 17.44
C LEU A 341 3.57 3.90 18.80
N ALA A 342 3.49 2.61 19.14
CA ALA A 342 4.04 2.06 20.38
C ALA A 342 5.58 2.11 20.45
N LEU A 343 6.26 2.28 19.32
CA LEU A 343 7.72 2.47 19.23
C LEU A 343 8.11 3.93 19.46
N LEU A 344 7.29 4.89 19.03
CA LEU A 344 7.60 6.33 18.97
C LEU A 344 7.67 7.00 20.35
N ASN A 345 7.05 6.40 21.37
CA ASN A 345 7.03 6.92 22.74
C ASN A 345 8.41 6.85 23.41
N LYS A 346 8.92 7.99 23.92
CA LYS A 346 10.16 8.06 24.70
C LYS A 346 10.05 7.25 26.00
N LYS A 347 10.90 6.23 26.17
CA LYS A 347 10.87 5.35 27.34
C LYS A 347 11.38 6.08 28.59
N GLY A 348 10.51 6.18 29.60
CA GLY A 348 10.77 6.84 30.88
C GLY A 348 11.26 5.88 31.97
N ASP A 349 11.11 6.28 33.24
CA ASP A 349 11.37 5.38 34.36
C ASP A 349 10.42 4.18 34.38
N GLY A 350 10.90 3.06 34.93
CA GLY A 350 10.30 1.72 34.74
C GLY A 350 10.97 0.91 33.62
N TYR A 351 11.48 1.55 32.56
CA TYR A 351 12.16 0.86 31.47
C TYR A 351 13.64 0.52 31.77
N PRO A 352 14.17 -0.57 31.19
CA PRO A 352 15.59 -0.92 31.26
C PRO A 352 16.54 0.21 30.83
N ALA A 353 17.74 0.24 31.41
CA ALA A 353 18.70 1.32 31.21
C ALA A 353 19.07 1.58 29.73
N PHE A 354 19.12 0.55 28.89
CA PHE A 354 19.42 0.69 27.47
C PHE A 354 18.29 1.42 26.71
N MET A 355 17.03 1.15 27.04
CA MET A 355 15.86 1.74 26.37
C MET A 355 15.69 3.24 26.60
N LYS A 356 16.33 3.77 27.66
CA LYS A 356 16.26 5.20 28.02
C LYS A 356 17.35 6.04 27.32
N SER A 357 18.10 5.44 26.39
CA SER A 357 19.16 6.10 25.62
C SER A 357 18.64 6.68 24.30
N GLU A 358 19.30 7.71 23.80
CA GLU A 358 18.97 8.34 22.51
C GLU A 358 19.19 7.37 21.33
N ALA A 359 20.28 6.61 21.35
CA ALA A 359 20.56 5.55 20.39
C ALA A 359 19.46 4.45 20.35
N TRP A 360 18.77 4.21 21.46
CA TRP A 360 17.64 3.27 21.46
C TRP A 360 16.35 3.90 20.93
N ALA A 361 16.11 5.20 21.15
CA ALA A 361 15.03 5.91 20.49
C ALA A 361 15.24 5.96 18.96
N ASP A 362 16.49 6.07 18.51
CA ASP A 362 16.86 5.94 17.09
C ASP A 362 16.68 4.50 16.59
N LYS A 363 17.03 3.46 17.38
CA LYS A 363 16.70 2.06 17.05
C LYS A 363 15.19 1.86 16.89
N GLU A 364 14.36 2.38 17.80
CA GLU A 364 12.90 2.23 17.69
C GLU A 364 12.31 3.01 16.51
N LEU A 365 12.96 4.11 16.07
CA LEU A 365 12.64 4.76 14.80
C LEU A 365 13.05 3.94 13.57
N ASP A 366 14.23 3.32 13.56
CA ASP A 366 14.61 2.38 12.50
C ASP A 366 13.69 1.15 12.47
N THR A 367 13.27 0.63 13.63
CA THR A 367 12.26 -0.43 13.70
C THR A 367 10.92 0.00 13.12
N ALA A 368 10.46 1.23 13.43
CA ALA A 368 9.20 1.77 12.92
C ALA A 368 9.27 2.06 11.41
N LEU A 369 10.38 2.63 10.93
CA LEU A 369 10.60 2.96 9.53
C LEU A 369 10.84 1.71 8.67
N GLY A 370 11.54 0.71 9.21
CA GLY A 370 11.65 -0.62 8.60
C GLY A 370 10.29 -1.26 8.42
N SER A 371 9.48 -1.34 9.49
CA SER A 371 8.14 -1.92 9.40
C SER A 371 7.12 -1.05 8.63
N TRP A 372 7.42 0.23 8.39
CA TRP A 372 6.65 1.10 7.49
C TRP A 372 7.09 0.96 6.02
N ALA A 373 8.38 0.76 5.73
CA ALA A 373 8.83 0.34 4.40
C ALA A 373 8.21 -1.03 4.03
N GLU A 374 8.08 -1.93 5.00
CA GLU A 374 7.32 -3.19 4.94
C GLU A 374 5.78 -3.03 4.86
N LEU A 375 5.26 -1.83 5.15
CA LEU A 375 3.88 -1.49 4.84
C LEU A 375 3.78 -0.92 3.40
N ARG A 376 4.89 -0.43 2.82
CA ARG A 376 4.96 0.33 1.56
C ARG A 376 5.55 -0.38 0.33
N HIS A 377 6.44 -1.39 0.42
CA HIS A 377 6.90 -2.25 -0.73
C HIS A 377 5.76 -3.08 -1.36
N ASP A 378 4.57 -2.79 -0.88
CA ASP A 378 3.73 -3.73 -0.21
C ASP A 378 2.35 -3.26 -0.64
N THR A 379 1.88 -2.12 -0.11
CA THR A 379 0.88 -1.29 -0.80
C THR A 379 1.32 -0.68 -2.14
N ILE A 380 2.50 -1.05 -2.65
CA ILE A 380 2.89 -0.87 -4.07
C ILE A 380 1.83 -1.43 -5.02
N LEU A 381 1.04 -2.40 -4.53
CA LEU A 381 -0.42 -2.39 -4.73
C LEU A 381 -1.20 -2.74 -3.43
N TYR A 382 -0.79 -3.73 -2.57
CA TYR A 382 -1.59 -4.24 -1.41
C TYR A 382 -0.99 -5.00 -0.12
N ALA A 383 0.32 -5.33 0.06
CA ALA A 383 1.13 -5.58 1.34
C ALA A 383 1.68 -6.98 1.81
N LYS A 384 3.03 -7.18 1.92
CA LYS A 384 3.82 -8.39 1.45
C LYS A 384 5.09 -8.90 2.27
N GLN A 385 6.12 -9.54 1.62
CA GLN A 385 7.25 -10.44 2.09
C GLN A 385 6.93 -11.85 2.67
N SER A 386 7.77 -12.87 2.91
CA SER A 386 9.11 -13.43 2.52
C SER A 386 9.06 -14.96 2.93
N TYR A 387 10.06 -15.85 3.00
CA TYR A 387 11.34 -15.85 3.73
C TYR A 387 12.20 -17.10 3.36
N THR A 388 13.35 -17.33 4.03
CA THR A 388 14.39 -18.35 3.72
C THR A 388 14.37 -19.61 4.61
N ARG A 389 15.09 -20.70 4.23
CA ARG A 389 15.32 -21.84 5.16
C ARG A 389 16.53 -22.75 4.87
N LYS A 390 17.36 -23.06 5.92
CA LYS A 390 18.37 -24.17 6.15
C LYS A 390 19.76 -23.65 6.59
N THR A 391 20.69 -24.41 7.21
CA THR A 391 20.84 -25.88 7.37
C THR A 391 20.77 -26.41 8.82
N SER A 392 21.87 -26.83 9.50
CA SER A 392 21.77 -27.78 10.62
C SER A 392 22.85 -27.77 11.73
N MET A 393 22.37 -27.76 13.00
CA MET A 393 22.85 -28.44 14.25
C MET A 393 24.34 -28.39 14.68
N PRO A 394 24.67 -28.34 16.02
CA PRO A 394 24.05 -29.17 17.07
C PRO A 394 23.92 -28.60 18.51
N LEU A 395 23.26 -29.40 19.37
CA LEU A 395 23.33 -29.50 20.85
C LEU A 395 23.40 -28.20 21.70
N GLU A 396 22.32 -27.99 22.45
CA GLU A 396 22.14 -26.83 23.33
C GLU A 396 22.90 -26.93 24.66
N LYS A 397 23.31 -25.76 25.17
CA LYS A 397 23.30 -25.48 26.61
C LYS A 397 21.99 -24.79 26.96
N ASP A 398 21.60 -24.86 28.23
CA ASP A 398 20.48 -24.07 28.73
C ASP A 398 20.83 -22.57 28.68
N THR A 399 20.16 -21.83 27.80
CA THR A 399 20.38 -20.41 27.55
C THR A 399 19.11 -19.63 27.89
N ARG A 400 19.27 -18.56 28.65
CA ARG A 400 18.17 -17.66 29.02
C ARG A 400 18.05 -16.57 27.97
N GLY A 401 16.90 -16.52 27.30
CA GLY A 401 16.54 -15.39 26.45
C GLY A 401 15.88 -14.26 27.24
N TYR A 402 15.57 -13.18 26.53
CA TYR A 402 14.94 -11.95 27.00
C TYR A 402 13.95 -11.47 25.94
N VAL A 403 12.86 -10.82 26.32
CA VAL A 403 11.91 -10.19 25.38
C VAL A 403 12.14 -8.68 25.38
N GLU A 404 12.02 -8.03 24.22
CA GLU A 404 12.13 -6.58 24.11
C GLU A 404 10.90 -5.94 24.77
N PRO A 405 11.03 -5.16 25.87
CA PRO A 405 9.86 -4.86 26.71
C PRO A 405 8.91 -3.78 26.16
N ASN A 406 8.19 -4.11 25.08
CA ASN A 406 7.15 -3.29 24.48
C ASN A 406 5.79 -4.04 24.46
N PRO A 407 5.14 -4.20 25.64
CA PRO A 407 3.87 -4.94 25.74
C PRO A 407 2.70 -4.21 25.06
N GLU A 408 2.83 -2.91 24.80
CA GLU A 408 1.86 -2.14 24.02
C GLU A 408 1.88 -2.58 22.55
N LEU A 409 3.07 -2.62 21.92
CA LEU A 409 3.22 -3.12 20.55
C LEU A 409 2.68 -4.55 20.42
N TYR A 410 3.08 -5.45 21.32
CA TYR A 410 2.61 -6.84 21.31
C TYR A 410 1.09 -6.94 21.47
N GLY A 411 0.47 -6.07 22.28
CA GLY A 411 -0.99 -5.99 22.43
C GLY A 411 -1.70 -5.47 21.17
N ARG A 412 -1.21 -4.38 20.57
CA ARG A 412 -1.77 -3.81 19.33
C ARG A 412 -1.64 -4.80 18.17
N LEU A 413 -0.47 -5.44 18.01
CA LEU A 413 -0.21 -6.40 16.93
C LEU A 413 -1.00 -7.70 17.12
N ALA A 414 -1.27 -8.15 18.36
CA ALA A 414 -2.17 -9.27 18.62
C ALA A 414 -3.61 -8.97 18.19
N ALA A 415 -4.11 -7.76 18.47
CA ALA A 415 -5.43 -7.31 18.02
C ALA A 415 -5.51 -7.22 16.48
N LEU A 416 -4.44 -6.75 15.83
CA LEU A 416 -4.35 -6.72 14.36
C LEU A 416 -4.35 -8.14 13.75
N ALA A 417 -3.60 -9.09 14.31
CA ALA A 417 -3.63 -10.49 13.86
C ALA A 417 -5.04 -11.11 13.97
N GLN A 418 -5.78 -10.80 15.03
CA GLN A 418 -7.18 -11.22 15.20
C GLN A 418 -8.12 -10.56 14.19
N MET A 419 -7.95 -9.25 13.96
CA MET A 419 -8.72 -8.49 12.96
C MET A 419 -8.52 -9.08 11.55
N THR A 420 -7.29 -9.41 11.18
CA THR A 420 -6.94 -10.10 9.93
C THR A 420 -7.66 -11.44 9.84
N TYR A 421 -7.59 -12.28 10.88
CA TYR A 421 -8.28 -13.57 10.93
C TYR A 421 -9.80 -13.45 10.71
N ASP A 422 -10.48 -12.63 11.51
CA ASP A 422 -11.94 -12.51 11.45
C ASP A 422 -12.42 -11.84 10.15
N GLY A 423 -11.71 -10.82 9.67
CA GLY A 423 -12.06 -10.11 8.45
C GLY A 423 -11.87 -10.95 7.17
N LEU A 424 -10.89 -11.86 7.13
CA LEU A 424 -10.73 -12.86 6.06
C LEU A 424 -11.80 -13.95 6.14
N LYS A 425 -12.10 -14.42 7.35
CA LYS A 425 -13.10 -15.46 7.62
C LYS A 425 -14.50 -15.01 7.23
N ALA A 426 -14.88 -13.79 7.59
CA ALA A 426 -16.14 -13.16 7.20
C ALA A 426 -16.28 -12.96 5.68
N ARG A 427 -15.16 -12.85 4.94
CA ARG A 427 -15.12 -12.67 3.47
C ARG A 427 -14.92 -13.98 2.68
N GLY A 428 -14.76 -15.13 3.35
CA GLY A 428 -14.49 -16.41 2.68
C GLY A 428 -13.11 -16.51 2.01
N LEU A 429 -12.15 -15.71 2.49
CA LEU A 429 -10.78 -15.60 1.98
C LEU A 429 -9.74 -16.32 2.85
N LEU A 430 -10.10 -16.71 4.08
CA LEU A 430 -9.25 -17.50 4.96
C LEU A 430 -9.11 -18.94 4.43
N ILE A 431 -8.01 -19.27 3.76
CA ILE A 431 -7.69 -20.65 3.39
C ILE A 431 -7.01 -21.41 4.55
N GLY A 432 -7.14 -22.73 4.54
CA GLY A 432 -6.88 -23.58 5.72
C GLY A 432 -5.45 -23.62 6.27
N GLU A 433 -4.44 -23.17 5.52
CA GLU A 433 -3.07 -23.06 6.06
C GLU A 433 -2.88 -21.79 6.92
N PHE A 434 -3.59 -20.71 6.64
CA PHE A 434 -3.45 -19.45 7.39
C PHE A 434 -4.23 -19.43 8.70
N ASP A 435 -5.31 -20.21 8.82
CA ASP A 435 -6.12 -20.29 10.06
C ASP A 435 -5.26 -20.63 11.30
N PRO A 436 -4.46 -21.73 11.33
CA PRO A 436 -3.59 -22.02 12.47
C PRO A 436 -2.39 -21.07 12.59
N LYS A 437 -1.93 -20.45 11.49
CA LYS A 437 -0.80 -19.50 11.51
C LYS A 437 -1.20 -18.15 12.13
N LEU A 438 -2.31 -17.55 11.71
CA LEU A 438 -2.82 -16.30 12.30
C LEU A 438 -3.16 -16.50 13.77
N SER A 439 -3.81 -17.62 14.12
CA SER A 439 -4.08 -17.99 15.51
C SER A 439 -2.78 -18.15 16.33
N GLY A 440 -1.80 -18.86 15.79
CA GLY A 440 -0.49 -19.05 16.44
C GLY A 440 0.30 -17.75 16.61
N LEU A 441 0.18 -16.80 15.68
CA LEU A 441 0.78 -15.46 15.82
C LEU A 441 0.06 -14.64 16.89
N HIS A 442 -1.28 -14.68 16.97
CA HIS A 442 -2.04 -14.03 18.02
C HIS A 442 -1.63 -14.55 19.42
N ASP A 443 -1.60 -15.87 19.61
CA ASP A 443 -1.16 -16.51 20.85
C ASP A 443 0.29 -16.17 21.21
N LEU A 444 1.18 -16.13 20.21
CA LEU A 444 2.58 -15.70 20.35
C LEU A 444 2.68 -14.28 20.89
N LEU A 445 1.96 -13.34 20.28
CA LEU A 445 1.99 -11.93 20.66
C LEU A 445 1.42 -11.70 22.06
N LEU A 446 0.34 -12.40 22.43
CA LEU A 446 -0.18 -12.38 23.80
C LEU A 446 0.81 -12.97 24.82
N ARG A 447 1.55 -14.04 24.48
CA ARG A 447 2.59 -14.59 25.39
C ARG A 447 3.79 -13.65 25.53
N LEU A 448 4.24 -13.02 24.44
CA LEU A 448 5.32 -12.02 24.48
C LEU A 448 4.91 -10.78 25.28
N LYS A 449 3.67 -10.29 25.11
CA LYS A 449 3.10 -9.22 25.94
C LYS A 449 3.21 -9.57 27.44
N ALA A 450 2.73 -10.76 27.83
CA ALA A 450 2.74 -11.18 29.23
C ALA A 450 4.17 -11.33 29.81
N ILE A 451 5.15 -11.75 28.99
CA ILE A 451 6.57 -11.82 29.39
C ILE A 451 7.15 -10.40 29.55
N ALA A 452 6.91 -9.49 28.61
CA ALA A 452 7.35 -8.10 28.71
C ALA A 452 6.74 -7.37 29.93
N GLU A 453 5.49 -7.67 30.30
CA GLU A 453 4.85 -7.17 31.53
C GLU A 453 5.50 -7.74 32.80
N LYS A 454 5.94 -9.02 32.80
CA LYS A 454 6.75 -9.59 33.88
C LYS A 454 8.12 -8.89 33.98
N GLU A 455 8.83 -8.72 32.86
CA GLU A 455 10.16 -8.09 32.81
C GLU A 455 10.13 -6.62 33.25
N LEU A 456 9.16 -5.82 32.82
CA LEU A 456 8.99 -4.42 33.26
C LEU A 456 8.60 -4.28 34.74
N SER A 457 7.81 -5.22 35.27
CA SER A 457 7.42 -5.22 36.69
C SER A 457 8.50 -5.79 37.62
N GLY A 458 9.61 -6.31 37.07
CA GLY A 458 10.63 -7.03 37.85
C GLY A 458 10.17 -8.39 38.37
N THR A 459 9.08 -8.93 37.82
CA THR A 459 8.56 -10.27 38.15
C THR A 459 9.44 -11.33 37.49
N PRO A 460 10.02 -12.30 38.24
CA PRO A 460 10.83 -13.36 37.66
C PRO A 460 10.06 -14.20 36.63
N LEU A 461 10.71 -14.52 35.52
CA LEU A 461 10.19 -15.44 34.51
C LEU A 461 10.23 -16.89 35.00
N ASP A 462 9.24 -17.67 34.59
CA ASP A 462 9.10 -19.08 34.99
C ASP A 462 9.74 -20.05 33.98
N GLY A 463 9.78 -21.33 34.35
CA GLY A 463 10.37 -22.39 33.53
C GLY A 463 9.61 -22.72 32.24
N ASP A 464 8.37 -22.23 32.08
CA ASP A 464 7.61 -22.31 30.84
C ASP A 464 7.84 -21.07 29.98
N ASP A 465 7.98 -19.86 30.56
CA ASP A 465 8.40 -18.65 29.84
C ASP A 465 9.78 -18.85 29.19
N TYR A 466 10.79 -19.29 29.95
CA TYR A 466 12.13 -19.50 29.41
C TYR A 466 12.14 -20.57 28.30
N ARG A 467 11.30 -21.62 28.41
CA ARG A 467 11.11 -22.62 27.34
C ARG A 467 10.43 -22.03 26.11
N TYR A 468 9.48 -21.12 26.30
CA TYR A 468 8.79 -20.43 25.22
C TYR A 468 9.74 -19.50 24.45
N ILE A 469 10.52 -18.67 25.16
CA ILE A 469 11.54 -17.78 24.56
C ILE A 469 12.62 -18.58 23.84
N LYS A 470 12.96 -19.77 24.34
CA LYS A 470 13.93 -20.68 23.72
C LYS A 470 13.41 -21.27 22.40
N ASN A 471 12.16 -21.68 22.34
CA ASN A 471 11.52 -22.24 21.14
C ASN A 471 11.01 -21.15 20.15
N ILE A 472 11.37 -19.88 20.37
CA ILE A 472 10.88 -18.75 19.56
C ILE A 472 11.28 -18.86 18.08
N GLY A 473 12.47 -19.40 17.78
CA GLY A 473 12.95 -19.58 16.41
C GLY A 473 12.13 -20.61 15.63
N GLU A 474 11.82 -21.76 16.25
CA GLU A 474 10.94 -22.79 15.68
C GLU A 474 9.51 -22.24 15.50
N THR A 475 9.03 -21.44 16.46
CA THR A 475 7.71 -20.82 16.40
C THR A 475 7.60 -19.84 15.22
N LEU A 476 8.57 -18.93 15.08
CA LEU A 476 8.63 -18.01 13.95
C LEU A 476 8.76 -18.76 12.62
N GLU A 477 9.68 -19.74 12.52
CA GLU A 477 9.89 -20.53 11.32
C GLU A 477 8.64 -21.31 10.89
N TYR A 478 7.84 -21.82 11.84
CA TYR A 478 6.54 -22.43 11.57
C TYR A 478 5.51 -21.43 11.02
N LEU A 479 5.45 -20.21 11.59
CA LEU A 479 4.56 -19.17 11.11
C LEU A 479 4.93 -18.74 9.69
N THR A 480 6.22 -18.53 9.42
CA THR A 480 6.72 -17.93 8.16
C THR A 480 6.98 -18.93 7.02
N THR A 481 7.10 -20.23 7.28
CA THR A 481 7.29 -21.23 6.21
C THR A 481 5.96 -21.76 5.68
N PHE A 482 5.70 -21.63 4.37
CA PHE A 482 4.47 -22.12 3.73
C PHE A 482 4.66 -23.43 2.94
N ALA A 483 3.57 -24.17 2.72
CA ALA A 483 3.56 -25.37 1.88
C ALA A 483 3.85 -25.04 0.40
N PRO A 484 4.55 -25.93 -0.36
CA PRO A 484 4.81 -25.74 -1.79
C PRO A 484 3.54 -25.52 -2.63
N GLU A 485 2.41 -26.12 -2.24
CA GLU A 485 1.11 -25.98 -2.88
C GLU A 485 0.48 -24.59 -2.68
N THR A 486 0.84 -23.91 -1.60
CA THR A 486 0.44 -22.52 -1.31
C THR A 486 1.38 -21.53 -1.99
N ALA A 487 2.69 -21.76 -1.91
CA ALA A 487 3.71 -20.84 -2.41
C ALA A 487 3.94 -20.90 -3.93
N GLY A 488 3.91 -22.09 -4.54
CA GLY A 488 4.60 -22.37 -5.81
C GLY A 488 4.12 -21.61 -7.07
N ALA A 489 2.94 -21.00 -7.05
CA ALA A 489 2.42 -20.17 -8.15
C ALA A 489 2.51 -18.65 -7.90
N ILE A 490 2.95 -18.27 -6.68
CA ILE A 490 2.91 -16.89 -6.18
C ILE A 490 4.27 -16.39 -5.65
N SER A 491 5.30 -17.26 -5.51
CA SER A 491 6.63 -16.91 -4.96
C SER A 491 7.81 -17.18 -5.89
N ASN A 492 8.88 -16.38 -5.77
CA ASN A 492 10.17 -16.57 -6.47
C ASN A 492 11.38 -16.53 -5.50
N GLU A 493 12.61 -16.49 -6.02
CA GLU A 493 13.84 -16.45 -5.20
C GLU A 493 14.05 -15.14 -4.42
N ALA A 494 13.41 -14.03 -4.78
CA ALA A 494 13.49 -12.76 -4.06
C ALA A 494 12.79 -12.83 -2.69
N ASP A 495 11.70 -13.61 -2.60
CA ASP A 495 11.00 -13.87 -1.34
C ASP A 495 11.89 -14.56 -0.29
N ALA A 496 13.01 -15.13 -0.70
CA ALA A 496 13.96 -15.76 0.22
C ALA A 496 14.62 -14.77 1.19
N LYS A 497 14.54 -13.44 0.98
CA LYS A 497 15.28 -12.44 1.74
C LYS A 497 14.33 -11.46 2.44
N MET A 498 14.81 -10.90 3.55
CA MET A 498 14.18 -9.79 4.29
C MET A 498 14.24 -8.45 3.53
N ALA A 499 15.06 -8.38 2.47
CA ALA A 499 15.39 -7.16 1.79
C ALA A 499 14.45 -6.87 0.60
N VAL A 500 13.71 -5.78 0.69
CA VAL A 500 12.70 -5.31 -0.28
C VAL A 500 12.66 -3.79 -0.36
N ILE A 501 12.00 -3.25 -1.39
CA ILE A 501 12.05 -1.83 -1.76
C ILE A 501 10.71 -1.28 -2.25
N ALA A 502 10.45 0.00 -1.96
CA ALA A 502 9.22 0.70 -2.26
C ALA A 502 9.48 2.13 -2.76
N ASP A 503 8.91 2.48 -3.92
CA ASP A 503 8.75 3.89 -4.26
C ASP A 503 7.55 4.47 -3.48
N VAL A 504 7.77 5.59 -2.78
CA VAL A 504 6.76 6.18 -1.89
C VAL A 504 6.37 7.62 -2.23
N HIS A 505 7.13 8.26 -3.10
CA HIS A 505 6.87 9.60 -3.65
C HIS A 505 7.53 9.73 -5.03
N THR A 506 6.98 10.56 -5.92
CA THR A 506 7.54 10.88 -7.23
C THR A 506 7.49 12.39 -7.45
N ASP A 507 8.64 13.02 -7.72
CA ASP A 507 8.72 14.42 -8.14
C ASP A 507 8.88 14.51 -9.65
N SER A 508 7.82 14.91 -10.34
CA SER A 508 7.81 15.11 -11.80
C SER A 508 8.70 16.27 -12.26
N ASN A 509 9.18 17.15 -11.37
CA ASN A 509 10.04 18.28 -11.73
C ASN A 509 11.53 17.87 -11.84
N SER A 510 11.93 16.79 -11.17
CA SER A 510 13.29 16.24 -11.20
C SER A 510 13.39 14.85 -11.80
N GLU A 511 12.27 14.26 -12.22
CA GLU A 511 12.15 12.88 -12.73
C GLU A 511 12.74 11.84 -11.75
N GLN A 512 12.58 12.10 -10.45
CA GLN A 512 13.10 11.27 -9.36
C GLN A 512 11.98 10.75 -8.45
N VAL A 513 12.23 9.57 -7.88
CA VAL A 513 11.39 8.89 -6.91
C VAL A 513 12.09 8.83 -5.56
N LEU A 514 11.31 8.78 -4.47
CA LEU A 514 11.82 8.43 -3.14
C LEU A 514 11.65 6.92 -2.96
N GLU A 515 12.76 6.21 -2.92
CA GLU A 515 12.83 4.78 -2.58
C GLU A 515 13.04 4.64 -1.07
N VAL A 516 12.25 3.78 -0.42
CA VAL A 516 12.46 3.33 0.96
C VAL A 516 12.56 1.82 0.98
N ALA A 517 13.45 1.28 1.80
CA ALA A 517 13.81 -0.13 1.73
C ALA A 517 14.28 -0.71 3.07
N VAL A 518 14.17 -2.03 3.18
CA VAL A 518 14.79 -2.84 4.23
C VAL A 518 15.94 -3.64 3.62
N GLY A 519 17.05 -3.77 4.34
CA GLY A 519 18.21 -4.57 3.91
C GLY A 519 18.32 -5.94 4.58
N ASN A 520 19.56 -6.35 4.83
CA ASN A 520 19.85 -7.55 5.63
C ASN A 520 19.73 -7.24 7.14
N PRO A 521 19.29 -8.20 7.98
CA PRO A 521 19.08 -7.95 9.41
C PRO A 521 20.37 -7.57 10.15
N LEU A 522 20.31 -6.50 10.94
CA LEU A 522 21.42 -6.08 11.79
C LEU A 522 21.51 -6.97 13.03
N HIS A 523 22.72 -7.28 13.46
CA HIS A 523 22.96 -7.96 14.75
C HIS A 523 22.81 -6.96 15.90
N LEU A 524 21.67 -6.98 16.57
CA LEU A 524 21.42 -6.18 17.76
C LEU A 524 22.07 -6.84 18.98
N PHE A 525 22.88 -6.09 19.74
CA PHE A 525 23.52 -6.56 20.96
C PHE A 525 23.12 -5.69 22.16
N VAL A 526 22.57 -6.30 23.21
CA VAL A 526 22.02 -5.57 24.37
C VAL A 526 22.45 -6.24 25.68
N ILE A 527 22.85 -5.43 26.67
CA ILE A 527 23.14 -5.90 28.03
C ILE A 527 21.89 -5.75 28.89
N VAL A 528 21.37 -6.87 29.39
CA VAL A 528 20.09 -6.94 30.13
C VAL A 528 20.27 -7.69 31.46
N PRO A 529 19.51 -7.35 32.52
CA PRO A 529 19.58 -8.07 33.79
C PRO A 529 18.74 -9.35 33.74
N VAL A 530 19.39 -10.52 33.78
CA VAL A 530 18.73 -11.83 33.84
C VAL A 530 18.98 -12.44 35.22
N ASP A 531 17.92 -12.65 36.01
CA ASP A 531 17.98 -12.98 37.46
C ASP A 531 18.97 -12.09 38.24
N GLY A 532 19.06 -10.80 37.89
CA GLY A 532 19.98 -9.84 38.50
C GLY A 532 21.44 -9.88 37.99
N VAL A 533 21.77 -10.78 37.05
CA VAL A 533 23.09 -10.84 36.41
C VAL A 533 23.04 -10.10 35.06
N LEU A 534 23.91 -9.11 34.88
CA LEU A 534 24.06 -8.44 33.57
C LEU A 534 24.58 -9.44 32.53
N THR A 535 23.74 -9.69 31.53
CA THR A 535 23.94 -10.70 30.50
C THR A 535 23.91 -10.03 29.13
N LEU A 536 24.90 -10.30 28.28
CA LEU A 536 24.86 -9.89 26.88
C LEU A 536 23.91 -10.80 26.11
N THR A 537 22.92 -10.20 25.47
CA THR A 537 21.96 -10.86 24.58
C THR A 537 22.17 -10.40 23.14
N GLN A 538 21.80 -11.25 22.19
CA GLN A 538 21.81 -10.97 20.76
C GLN A 538 20.39 -11.10 20.20
N GLY A 539 20.04 -10.22 19.26
CA GLY A 539 18.80 -10.25 18.50
C GLY A 539 19.03 -9.79 17.06
N ALA A 540 17.93 -9.58 16.35
CA ALA A 540 17.92 -8.95 15.02
C ALA A 540 17.17 -7.62 15.10
N ALA A 541 17.70 -6.60 14.45
CA ALA A 541 17.00 -5.35 14.16
C ALA A 541 16.84 -5.18 12.65
N PHE A 542 15.92 -4.31 12.23
CA PHE A 542 15.83 -3.86 10.84
C PHE A 542 17.11 -3.14 10.37
N SER A 543 17.18 -2.90 9.07
CA SER A 543 18.15 -2.00 8.45
C SER A 543 17.39 -1.10 7.49
N TYR A 544 16.96 0.07 7.95
CA TYR A 544 16.22 1.01 7.11
C TYR A 544 17.15 1.74 6.13
N TYR A 545 16.68 1.91 4.90
CA TYR A 545 17.31 2.68 3.82
C TYR A 545 16.28 3.65 3.22
N GLU A 546 16.73 4.85 2.87
CA GLU A 546 15.92 5.91 2.25
C GLU A 546 16.82 6.69 1.29
N PHE A 547 16.45 6.77 0.01
CA PHE A 547 17.25 7.45 -0.99
C PHE A 547 16.41 7.89 -2.20
N ARG A 548 16.94 8.84 -2.99
CA ARG A 548 16.32 9.23 -4.27
C ARG A 548 16.91 8.43 -5.42
N HIS A 549 16.06 8.02 -6.36
CA HIS A 549 16.41 7.20 -7.52
C HIS A 549 15.71 7.73 -8.78
N PRO A 550 16.18 7.46 -10.03
CA PRO A 550 15.51 7.92 -11.24
C PRO A 550 14.16 7.22 -11.47
N MET A 551 13.15 7.99 -11.90
CA MET A 551 11.80 7.47 -12.23
C MET A 551 11.81 6.44 -13.38
N SER A 552 12.82 6.49 -14.24
CA SER A 552 13.04 5.55 -15.34
C SER A 552 13.72 4.23 -14.93
N ASP A 553 14.09 4.05 -13.66
CA ASP A 553 14.78 2.87 -13.12
C ASP A 553 14.20 2.41 -11.76
N ARG A 554 12.89 2.66 -11.53
CA ARG A 554 12.13 2.25 -10.33
C ARG A 554 12.49 0.81 -9.91
N LEU A 555 12.97 0.64 -8.69
CA LEU A 555 13.61 -0.61 -8.29
C LEU A 555 12.60 -1.73 -7.98
N THR A 556 12.97 -2.97 -8.32
CA THR A 556 12.32 -4.19 -7.82
C THR A 556 13.18 -4.83 -6.73
N ASP A 557 12.61 -5.78 -5.97
CA ASP A 557 13.34 -6.51 -4.94
C ASP A 557 14.57 -7.22 -5.51
N GLU A 558 14.46 -7.81 -6.71
CA GLU A 558 15.59 -8.45 -7.38
C GLU A 558 16.73 -7.46 -7.67
N ALA A 559 16.40 -6.23 -8.08
CA ALA A 559 17.39 -5.17 -8.32
C ALA A 559 18.00 -4.66 -7.01
N TRP A 560 17.19 -4.40 -5.99
CA TRP A 560 17.62 -3.94 -4.67
C TRP A 560 18.51 -4.96 -3.96
N GLN A 561 18.12 -6.24 -3.96
CA GLN A 561 18.92 -7.33 -3.42
C GLN A 561 20.26 -7.47 -4.17
N SER A 562 20.28 -7.27 -5.50
CA SER A 562 21.52 -7.24 -6.27
C SER A 562 22.42 -6.05 -5.92
N LEU A 563 21.86 -4.87 -5.61
CA LEU A 563 22.62 -3.71 -5.12
C LEU A 563 23.26 -3.98 -3.76
N LEU A 564 22.54 -4.63 -2.84
CA LEU A 564 23.06 -5.07 -1.54
C LEU A 564 24.19 -6.11 -1.70
N GLU A 565 23.96 -7.17 -2.47
CA GLU A 565 24.93 -8.27 -2.70
C GLU A 565 26.21 -7.79 -3.40
N SER A 566 26.09 -6.83 -4.33
CA SER A 566 27.24 -6.26 -5.03
C SER A 566 27.93 -5.12 -4.27
N GLY A 567 27.48 -4.77 -3.06
CA GLY A 567 28.05 -3.69 -2.24
C GLY A 567 27.90 -2.30 -2.86
N ARG A 568 26.86 -2.10 -3.68
CA ARG A 568 26.55 -0.86 -4.41
C ARG A 568 25.30 -0.14 -3.90
N ALA A 569 24.57 -0.73 -2.96
CA ALA A 569 23.46 -0.06 -2.28
C ALA A 569 23.89 1.28 -1.65
N PRO A 570 23.03 2.32 -1.65
CA PRO A 570 23.27 3.54 -0.90
C PRO A 570 23.50 3.28 0.60
N GLY A 571 24.17 4.20 1.28
CA GLY A 571 24.32 4.13 2.74
C GLY A 571 22.98 4.34 3.45
N GLN A 572 22.81 3.71 4.61
CA GLN A 572 21.67 4.00 5.50
C GLN A 572 21.62 5.48 5.90
N PRO A 573 20.43 6.02 6.25
CA PRO A 573 20.26 7.42 6.65
C PRO A 573 21.24 7.85 7.75
N ALA A 574 21.78 9.07 7.63
CA ALA A 574 22.96 9.46 8.40
C ALA A 574 22.76 9.45 9.94
N TRP A 575 21.51 9.50 10.41
CA TRP A 575 21.14 9.46 11.82
C TRP A 575 21.24 8.06 12.46
N THR A 576 21.20 6.96 11.69
CA THR A 576 21.28 5.58 12.26
C THR A 576 22.63 5.28 12.91
N LYS A 577 23.66 6.08 12.62
CA LYS A 577 25.03 5.99 13.18
C LYS A 577 25.13 6.21 14.69
N SER A 578 24.02 6.50 15.38
CA SER A 578 23.95 6.47 16.84
C SER A 578 23.88 5.05 17.42
N PHE A 579 23.41 4.06 16.64
CA PHE A 579 23.30 2.65 17.03
C PHE A 579 23.92 1.65 16.03
N VAL A 580 24.08 2.02 14.75
CA VAL A 580 24.82 1.24 13.74
C VAL A 580 26.31 1.61 13.77
N GLY A 581 27.21 0.62 13.65
CA GLY A 581 28.67 0.81 13.72
C GLY A 581 29.47 -0.15 12.85
#